data_AF-A0A9P5MGK6-F1
#
_entry.id   AF-A0A9P5MGK6-F1
#
_cell.length_a   1.000
_cell.length_b   1.000
_cell.length_c   1.000
_cell.angle_alpha   90.00
_cell.angle_beta   90.00
_cell.angle_gamma   90.00
#
_symmetry.space_group_name_H-M   'P 1'
#
loop_
_entity.id
_entity.type
_entity.pdbx_description
1 polymer ?
#
loop_
_entity_poly.entity_id
_entity_poly.type
_entity_poly.pdbx_seq_one_letter_code
_entity_poly.pdbx_strand_id
1 'polypeptide(L)'
;LRLGYNLSLRTLRADQFGVAQTNSRVVLIGAKDGLTVPFELKATHTPSELVADGLAPVPSVRDAIGDLAVDNPRADNATANPKFLKTVANASSYVQRINYPMASEKPEYITHHSTGKDATKMWSSDGFSAPQWDSPSRTIRNSPSALWDCLHPDEERLLTVRELARIQSFPDNWVFCGGIQEQYRQVGNAVPPLLAYAVAQMIRDAALEDYPDLRF
;
A
#
# COMPACT_ATOMS: atom_id res chain seq x y z
N LEU A 1 -11.20 -32.59 13.31
CA LEU A 1 -11.18 -31.61 14.41
C LEU A 1 -12.22 -30.54 14.07
N ARG A 2 -13.28 -30.35 14.86
CA ARG A 2 -14.25 -29.26 14.68
C ARG A 2 -13.90 -28.18 15.70
N LEU A 3 -13.40 -27.04 15.23
CA LEU A 3 -12.86 -26.00 16.11
C LEU A 3 -13.95 -25.13 16.80
N GLY A 4 -15.23 -25.40 16.54
CA GLY A 4 -16.35 -24.64 17.12
C GLY A 4 -16.59 -23.28 16.46
N TYR A 5 -16.25 -23.16 15.17
CA TYR A 5 -16.46 -21.95 14.37
C TYR A 5 -17.23 -22.27 13.09
N ASN A 6 -18.17 -21.39 12.75
CA ASN A 6 -18.75 -21.30 11.42
C ASN A 6 -17.90 -20.37 10.57
N LEU A 7 -17.60 -20.79 9.35
CA LEU A 7 -16.66 -20.11 8.46
C LEU A 7 -17.37 -19.59 7.21
N SER A 8 -16.97 -18.41 6.76
CA SER A 8 -17.33 -17.87 5.44
C SER A 8 -16.08 -17.39 4.72
N LEU A 9 -16.01 -17.68 3.43
CA LEU A 9 -14.88 -17.40 2.56
C LEU A 9 -15.39 -16.58 1.37
N ARG A 10 -14.75 -15.47 1.04
CA ARG A 10 -14.88 -14.86 -0.30
C ARG A 10 -13.58 -14.27 -0.79
N THR A 11 -13.52 -14.07 -2.09
CA THR A 11 -12.50 -13.25 -2.75
C THR A 11 -12.97 -11.80 -2.76
N LEU A 12 -12.16 -10.90 -2.23
CA LEU A 12 -12.37 -9.46 -2.25
C LEU A 12 -11.32 -8.81 -3.14
N ARG A 13 -11.71 -7.80 -3.92
CA ARG A 13 -10.76 -6.97 -4.68
C ARG A 13 -10.60 -5.62 -3.99
N ALA A 14 -9.37 -5.18 -3.78
CA ALA A 14 -9.05 -3.96 -3.05
C ALA A 14 -9.58 -2.68 -3.73
N ASP A 15 -9.60 -2.65 -5.07
CA ASP A 15 -10.09 -1.52 -5.86
C ASP A 15 -11.56 -1.19 -5.59
N GLN A 16 -12.38 -2.21 -5.31
CA GLN A 16 -13.79 -2.04 -4.92
C GLN A 16 -13.97 -1.32 -3.58
N PHE A 17 -12.87 -1.10 -2.83
CA PHE A 17 -12.84 -0.45 -1.52
C PHE A 17 -11.94 0.79 -1.48
N GLY A 18 -11.70 1.42 -2.63
CA GLY A 18 -11.00 2.72 -2.72
C GLY A 18 -9.48 2.61 -2.71
N VAL A 19 -8.93 1.43 -2.98
CA VAL A 19 -7.49 1.25 -3.14
C VAL A 19 -7.13 1.45 -4.61
N ALA A 20 -6.06 2.18 -4.91
CA ALA A 20 -5.60 2.43 -6.28
C ALA A 20 -4.90 1.20 -6.91
N GLN A 21 -5.45 0.01 -6.68
CA GLN A 21 -4.83 -1.26 -7.01
C GLN A 21 -5.84 -2.39 -7.23
N THR A 22 -5.68 -3.12 -8.33
CA THR A 22 -6.47 -4.30 -8.71
C THR A 22 -6.01 -5.58 -7.98
N ASN A 23 -6.07 -5.56 -6.66
CA ASN A 23 -5.49 -6.60 -5.81
C ASN A 23 -6.57 -7.51 -5.20
N SER A 24 -6.62 -8.77 -5.63
CA SER A 24 -7.54 -9.78 -5.09
C SER A 24 -6.94 -10.53 -3.90
N ARG A 25 -7.72 -10.66 -2.83
CA ARG A 25 -7.38 -11.45 -1.65
C ARG A 25 -8.54 -12.38 -1.29
N VAL A 26 -8.21 -13.61 -0.90
CA VAL A 26 -9.18 -14.51 -0.29
C VAL A 26 -9.24 -14.20 1.20
N VAL A 27 -10.43 -13.87 1.69
CA VAL A 27 -10.68 -13.54 3.10
C VAL A 27 -11.56 -14.62 3.70
N LEU A 28 -11.03 -15.28 4.74
CA LEU A 28 -11.73 -16.25 5.55
C LEU A 28 -12.13 -15.57 6.86
N ILE A 29 -13.42 -15.58 7.16
CA ILE A 29 -13.97 -15.06 8.42
C ILE A 29 -14.60 -16.22 9.16
N GLY A 30 -14.32 -16.31 10.45
CA GLY A 30 -14.92 -17.30 11.32
C GLY A 30 -15.61 -16.63 12.50
N ALA A 31 -16.82 -17.08 12.82
CA ALA A 31 -17.50 -16.74 14.06
C ALA A 31 -17.73 -18.01 14.88
N LYS A 32 -17.67 -17.89 16.21
CA LYS A 32 -17.87 -19.04 17.11
C LYS A 32 -19.30 -19.58 16.94
N ASP A 33 -19.49 -20.89 17.14
CA ASP A 33 -20.82 -21.50 17.08
C ASP A 33 -21.84 -20.72 17.93
N GLY A 34 -22.97 -20.37 17.32
CA GLY A 34 -24.01 -19.53 17.92
C GLY A 34 -23.90 -18.03 17.61
N LEU A 35 -22.82 -17.58 16.97
CA LEU A 35 -22.64 -16.20 16.51
C LEU A 35 -22.85 -16.06 15.00
N THR A 36 -23.20 -14.85 14.59
CA THR A 36 -23.42 -14.49 13.20
C THR A 36 -22.06 -14.44 12.47
N VAL A 37 -21.97 -15.14 11.34
CA VAL A 37 -20.79 -15.05 10.45
C VAL A 37 -21.07 -13.94 9.43
N PRO A 38 -20.38 -12.79 9.50
CA PRO A 38 -20.66 -11.70 8.58
C PRO A 38 -20.20 -12.04 7.16
N PHE A 39 -21.05 -11.77 6.16
CA PHE A 39 -20.60 -11.69 4.78
C PHE A 39 -21.45 -10.78 3.87
N GLU A 40 -21.89 -9.64 4.39
CA GLU A 40 -22.44 -8.56 3.57
C GLU A 40 -21.44 -7.42 3.43
N LEU A 41 -20.37 -7.65 2.67
CA LEU A 41 -19.44 -6.58 2.32
C LEU A 41 -19.82 -6.01 0.95
N LYS A 42 -20.45 -4.82 0.97
CA LYS A 42 -20.83 -4.10 -0.26
C LYS A 42 -19.64 -3.30 -0.76
N ALA A 43 -19.39 -3.36 -2.07
CA ALA A 43 -18.39 -2.51 -2.70
C ALA A 43 -18.74 -1.03 -2.46
N THR A 44 -17.72 -0.20 -2.31
CA THR A 44 -17.87 1.26 -2.21
C THR A 44 -17.43 1.96 -3.49
N HIS A 45 -16.71 1.24 -4.36
CA HIS A 45 -16.17 1.76 -5.62
C HIS A 45 -16.49 0.86 -6.81
N THR A 46 -16.55 1.46 -8.00
CA THR A 46 -16.84 0.79 -9.28
C THR A 46 -15.82 1.18 -10.36
N PRO A 47 -15.38 0.24 -11.21
CA PRO A 47 -14.56 0.56 -12.38
C PRO A 47 -15.38 1.14 -13.54
N SER A 48 -16.71 1.18 -13.43
CA SER A 48 -17.58 1.74 -14.47
C SER A 48 -17.68 3.26 -14.35
N GLU A 49 -17.51 3.96 -15.47
CA GLU A 49 -17.78 5.41 -15.57
C GLU A 49 -19.28 5.73 -15.40
N LEU A 50 -20.15 4.74 -15.62
CA LEU A 50 -21.53 4.81 -15.17
C LEU A 50 -21.48 4.58 -13.66
N VAL A 51 -21.55 5.67 -12.90
CA VAL A 51 -21.71 5.69 -11.45
C VAL A 51 -22.94 4.84 -11.10
N ALA A 52 -22.73 3.53 -10.94
CA ALA A 52 -23.77 2.63 -10.49
C ALA A 52 -24.24 3.13 -9.12
N ASP A 53 -25.55 3.29 -8.95
CA ASP A 53 -26.23 3.91 -7.80
C ASP A 53 -25.36 4.09 -6.54
N GLY A 54 -24.72 5.26 -6.44
CA GLY A 54 -23.99 5.71 -5.24
C GLY A 54 -22.55 5.20 -5.04
N LEU A 55 -21.95 4.46 -5.98
CA LEU A 55 -20.55 3.99 -5.89
C LEU A 55 -19.56 5.01 -6.45
N ALA A 56 -18.43 5.23 -5.75
CA ALA A 56 -17.36 6.11 -6.22
C ALA A 56 -16.54 5.46 -7.36
N PRO A 57 -15.89 6.23 -8.24
CA PRO A 57 -14.97 5.68 -9.23
C PRO A 57 -13.72 5.09 -8.56
N VAL A 58 -13.22 3.96 -9.05
CA VAL A 58 -11.97 3.36 -8.56
C VAL A 58 -10.81 4.37 -8.68
N PRO A 59 -10.00 4.59 -7.62
CA PRO A 59 -8.86 5.48 -7.69
C PRO A 59 -7.78 4.97 -8.67
N SER A 60 -7.20 5.91 -9.40
CA SER A 60 -6.10 5.69 -10.32
C SER A 60 -4.74 5.80 -9.62
N VAL A 61 -3.66 5.39 -10.31
CA VAL A 61 -2.28 5.63 -9.84
C VAL A 61 -2.04 7.14 -9.67
N ARG A 62 -2.58 7.97 -10.57
CA ARG A 62 -2.48 9.43 -10.49
C ARG A 62 -3.13 9.98 -9.22
N ASP A 63 -4.29 9.45 -8.83
CA ASP A 63 -4.96 9.86 -7.59
C ASP A 63 -4.14 9.50 -6.34
N ALA A 64 -3.33 8.44 -6.41
CA ALA A 64 -2.53 7.98 -5.28
C ALA A 64 -1.17 8.68 -5.15
N ILE A 65 -0.49 8.95 -6.27
CA ILE A 65 0.92 9.41 -6.25
C ILE A 65 1.20 10.62 -7.14
N GLY A 66 0.23 11.12 -7.91
CA GLY A 66 0.44 12.20 -8.88
C GLY A 66 0.78 13.56 -8.26
N ASP A 67 0.54 13.73 -6.96
CA ASP A 67 0.93 14.91 -6.17
C ASP A 67 2.36 14.81 -5.60
N LEU A 68 2.99 13.63 -5.62
CA LEU A 68 4.34 13.46 -5.09
C LEU A 68 5.34 14.13 -6.03
N ALA A 69 6.14 15.05 -5.49
CA ALA A 69 7.21 15.69 -6.24
C ALA A 69 8.26 14.66 -6.69
N VAL A 70 8.63 14.75 -7.97
CA VAL A 70 9.60 13.89 -8.68
C VAL A 70 11.04 14.05 -8.16
N ASP A 71 11.39 15.24 -7.67
CA ASP A 71 12.77 15.55 -7.29
C ASP A 71 13.12 15.01 -5.90
N ASN A 72 13.78 13.86 -5.86
CA ASN A 72 14.44 13.40 -4.65
C ASN A 72 15.78 12.72 -4.98
N PRO A 73 16.93 13.30 -4.59
CA PRO A 73 18.23 12.79 -4.97
C PRO A 73 18.60 11.48 -4.25
N ARG A 74 19.20 10.53 -5.02
CA ARG A 74 19.78 9.27 -4.53
C ARG A 74 20.63 9.48 -3.28
N ALA A 75 20.34 8.73 -2.22
CA ALA A 75 21.25 8.60 -1.07
C ALA A 75 22.42 7.63 -1.34
N ASP A 76 22.44 6.93 -2.49
CA ASP A 76 23.51 6.04 -2.91
C ASP A 76 24.41 6.70 -3.97
N ASN A 77 25.07 7.80 -3.60
CA ASN A 77 26.35 8.28 -4.16
C ASN A 77 26.55 8.38 -5.70
N ALA A 78 25.51 8.29 -6.52
CA ALA A 78 25.58 8.63 -7.94
C ALA A 78 25.06 10.06 -8.12
N THR A 79 25.98 11.03 -7.93
CA THR A 79 25.86 12.44 -8.34
C THR A 79 24.58 13.15 -7.90
N ALA A 80 24.38 13.23 -6.58
CA ALA A 80 23.33 14.04 -5.96
C ALA A 80 23.65 15.55 -5.98
N ASN A 81 22.58 16.33 -6.20
CA ASN A 81 22.50 17.77 -6.05
C ASN A 81 23.21 18.27 -4.77
N PRO A 82 24.20 19.20 -4.86
CA PRO A 82 25.11 19.55 -3.77
C PRO A 82 24.49 20.31 -2.58
N LYS A 83 23.17 20.54 -2.55
CA LYS A 83 22.50 21.28 -1.46
C LYS A 83 22.05 20.43 -0.26
N PHE A 84 21.97 19.10 -0.37
CA PHE A 84 21.43 18.25 0.72
C PHE A 84 22.47 17.42 1.50
N LEU A 85 23.73 17.39 1.07
CA LEU A 85 24.78 16.55 1.68
C LEU A 85 25.53 17.20 2.85
N LYS A 86 25.19 18.42 3.29
CA LYS A 86 26.00 19.13 4.30
C LYS A 86 25.73 18.74 5.77
N THR A 87 24.72 17.92 6.07
CA THR A 87 24.31 17.71 7.48
C THR A 87 24.62 16.32 8.05
N VAL A 88 25.01 15.33 7.24
CA VAL A 88 25.08 13.92 7.69
C VAL A 88 26.50 13.33 7.76
N ALA A 89 27.53 14.16 7.67
CA ALA A 89 28.93 13.70 7.62
C ALA A 89 29.43 13.03 8.92
N ASN A 90 28.68 13.06 10.03
CA ASN A 90 29.14 12.56 11.34
C ASN A 90 28.24 11.50 12.01
N ALA A 91 27.26 10.92 11.30
CA ALA A 91 26.42 9.87 11.88
C ALA A 91 27.02 8.47 11.65
N SER A 92 27.23 7.73 12.74
CA SER A 92 27.66 6.31 12.77
C SER A 92 26.91 5.44 11.75
N SER A 93 27.59 4.46 11.17
CA SER A 93 27.09 3.51 10.17
C SER A 93 25.81 2.75 10.57
N TYR A 94 25.46 2.75 11.86
CA TYR A 94 24.20 2.22 12.36
C TYR A 94 23.00 3.12 12.03
N VAL A 95 23.18 4.44 12.02
CA VAL A 95 22.15 5.44 11.68
C VAL A 95 21.88 5.46 10.17
N GLN A 96 22.89 5.18 9.34
CA GLN A 96 22.73 5.14 7.87
C GLN A 96 21.84 3.99 7.37
N ARG A 97 21.66 2.91 8.15
CA ARG A 97 20.78 1.78 7.80
C ARG A 97 19.33 2.01 8.21
N ILE A 98 19.10 3.00 9.08
CA ILE A 98 17.79 3.47 9.52
C ILE A 98 17.59 4.83 8.85
N ASN A 99 17.35 4.85 7.54
CA ASN A 99 17.13 6.10 6.80
C ASN A 99 15.81 6.82 7.17
N TYR A 100 15.15 6.41 8.25
CA TYR A 100 14.25 7.26 9.01
C TYR A 100 14.92 7.57 10.33
N PRO A 101 15.04 8.84 10.75
CA PRO A 101 15.18 9.08 12.17
C PRO A 101 14.03 8.34 12.85
N MET A 102 14.35 7.45 13.79
CA MET A 102 13.43 7.05 14.86
C MET A 102 13.18 8.32 15.67
N ALA A 103 12.48 9.29 15.06
CA ALA A 103 12.09 10.50 15.73
C ALA A 103 11.16 10.02 16.85
N SER A 104 11.50 10.39 18.07
CA SER A 104 10.64 10.24 19.24
C SER A 104 9.26 10.88 19.04
N GLU A 105 9.13 11.71 18.00
CA GLU A 105 7.92 12.34 17.52
C GLU A 105 7.58 11.79 16.13
N LYS A 106 6.39 11.19 15.98
CA LYS A 106 5.88 10.78 14.68
C LYS A 106 5.65 12.05 13.85
N PRO A 107 6.36 12.26 12.73
CA PRO A 107 6.12 13.44 11.91
C PRO A 107 4.66 13.43 11.42
N GLU A 108 4.05 14.62 11.38
CA GLU A 108 2.67 14.80 10.92
C GLU A 108 2.49 14.30 9.47
N TYR A 109 3.53 14.42 8.65
CA TYR A 109 3.63 13.91 7.29
C TYR A 109 5.05 13.47 6.97
N ILE A 110 5.18 12.39 6.21
CA ILE A 110 6.47 11.89 5.73
C ILE A 110 6.69 12.36 4.29
N THR A 111 7.51 13.40 4.13
CA THR A 111 7.83 14.01 2.81
C THR A 111 9.01 13.36 2.10
N HIS A 112 9.91 12.72 2.84
CA HIS A 112 11.12 12.10 2.27
C HIS A 112 10.85 10.65 1.92
N HIS A 113 10.74 10.35 0.63
CA HIS A 113 10.69 8.99 0.12
C HIS A 113 12.10 8.51 -0.21
N SER A 114 12.50 7.33 0.25
CA SER A 114 13.75 6.70 -0.19
C SER A 114 13.62 6.43 -1.69
N THR A 115 14.48 7.06 -2.49
CA THR A 115 14.40 7.09 -3.95
C THR A 115 14.15 5.71 -4.56
N GLY A 116 13.34 5.68 -5.62
CA GLY A 116 13.18 4.51 -6.45
C GLY A 116 14.53 3.95 -6.87
N LYS A 117 14.64 2.62 -7.01
CA LYS A 117 15.87 2.03 -7.55
C LYS A 117 15.92 2.28 -9.06
N ASP A 118 17.11 2.53 -9.59
CA ASP A 118 17.37 2.56 -11.03
C ASP A 118 16.80 1.30 -11.70
N ALA A 119 16.01 1.51 -12.74
CA ALA A 119 15.33 0.47 -13.49
C ALA A 119 15.49 0.63 -15.01
N THR A 120 16.46 1.42 -15.50
CA THR A 120 16.66 1.70 -16.94
C THR A 120 16.75 0.43 -17.79
N LYS A 121 17.43 -0.62 -17.29
CA LYS A 121 17.52 -1.91 -17.97
C LYS A 121 16.17 -2.65 -18.06
N MET A 122 15.32 -2.49 -17.06
CA MET A 122 13.98 -3.08 -17.02
C MET A 122 13.03 -2.33 -17.94
N TRP A 123 13.15 -0.99 -17.98
CA TRP A 123 12.39 -0.13 -18.89
C TRP A 123 12.61 -0.45 -20.37
N SER A 124 13.85 -0.82 -20.71
CA SER A 124 14.27 -1.14 -22.09
C SER A 124 14.01 -2.59 -22.49
N SER A 125 13.40 -3.41 -21.64
CA SER A 125 13.20 -4.84 -21.87
C SER A 125 11.75 -5.16 -22.25
N ASP A 126 11.55 -6.05 -23.23
CA ASP A 126 10.22 -6.54 -23.60
C ASP A 126 9.56 -7.29 -22.44
N GLY A 127 8.32 -6.94 -22.09
CA GLY A 127 7.53 -7.59 -21.04
C GLY A 127 7.44 -6.85 -19.70
N PHE A 128 8.04 -5.66 -19.60
CA PHE A 128 7.93 -4.78 -18.43
C PHE A 128 6.92 -3.67 -18.75
N SER A 129 5.85 -3.54 -17.95
CA SER A 129 4.84 -2.49 -18.14
C SER A 129 4.70 -1.69 -16.87
N ALA A 130 5.03 -0.40 -16.92
CA ALA A 130 4.71 0.53 -15.85
C ALA A 130 3.18 0.60 -15.63
N PRO A 131 2.72 0.86 -14.41
CA PRO A 131 1.32 1.19 -14.18
C PRO A 131 0.94 2.41 -15.02
N GLN A 132 -0.29 2.42 -15.54
CA GLN A 132 -0.83 3.57 -16.26
C GLN A 132 -1.35 4.58 -15.24
N TRP A 133 -1.08 5.86 -15.47
CA TRP A 133 -1.50 6.93 -14.57
C TRP A 133 -3.00 6.92 -14.29
N ASP A 134 -3.81 6.79 -15.34
CA ASP A 134 -5.26 6.95 -15.27
C ASP A 134 -5.98 5.60 -15.07
N SER A 135 -5.29 4.64 -14.46
CA SER A 135 -5.84 3.33 -14.11
C SER A 135 -5.32 2.87 -12.75
N PRO A 136 -6.05 2.00 -12.03
CA PRO A 136 -5.53 1.37 -10.83
C PRO A 136 -4.28 0.54 -11.15
N SER A 137 -3.33 0.52 -10.22
CA SER A 137 -2.11 -0.28 -10.35
C SER A 137 -2.42 -1.78 -10.38
N ARG A 138 -1.50 -2.56 -10.95
CA ARG A 138 -1.53 -4.02 -10.80
C ARG A 138 -1.14 -4.42 -9.38
N THR A 139 -1.29 -5.70 -9.06
CA THR A 139 -0.88 -6.22 -7.74
C THR A 139 0.62 -6.03 -7.54
N ILE A 140 0.99 -5.25 -6.52
CA ILE A 140 2.35 -5.03 -6.04
C ILE A 140 2.79 -6.33 -5.36
N ARG A 141 3.85 -6.94 -5.90
CA ARG A 141 4.37 -8.22 -5.43
C ARG A 141 5.60 -8.04 -4.54
N ASN A 142 5.90 -9.07 -3.76
CA ASN A 142 6.85 -9.02 -2.63
C ASN A 142 8.27 -9.50 -2.96
N SER A 143 8.63 -9.73 -4.23
CA SER A 143 9.94 -10.27 -4.59
C SER A 143 10.78 -9.28 -5.40
N PRO A 144 12.12 -9.27 -5.23
CA PRO A 144 13.06 -8.55 -6.10
C PRO A 144 12.98 -8.99 -7.58
N SER A 145 12.44 -10.17 -7.84
CA SER A 145 12.14 -10.64 -9.20
C SER A 145 10.79 -10.14 -9.72
N ALA A 146 9.89 -9.63 -8.87
CA ALA A 146 8.58 -9.09 -9.26
C ALA A 146 8.55 -7.55 -9.28
N LEU A 147 9.73 -6.92 -9.33
CA LEU A 147 9.91 -5.47 -9.49
C LEU A 147 9.30 -4.93 -10.80
N TRP A 148 8.85 -5.80 -11.70
CA TRP A 148 8.22 -5.49 -12.98
C TRP A 148 6.94 -4.67 -12.83
N ASP A 149 6.18 -4.87 -11.75
CA ASP A 149 4.92 -4.12 -11.50
C ASP A 149 5.15 -2.84 -10.68
N CYS A 150 6.41 -2.55 -10.35
CA CYS A 150 6.79 -1.44 -9.49
C CYS A 150 7.58 -0.37 -10.25
N LEU A 151 7.42 -0.23 -11.57
CA LEU A 151 8.06 0.86 -12.32
C LEU A 151 7.29 2.17 -12.14
N HIS A 152 7.98 3.31 -12.15
CA HIS A 152 7.32 4.61 -12.17
C HIS A 152 6.76 4.89 -13.59
N PRO A 153 5.55 5.47 -13.74
CA PRO A 153 4.95 5.68 -15.06
C PRO A 153 5.75 6.56 -16.03
N ASP A 154 6.46 7.56 -15.50
CA ASP A 154 7.18 8.58 -16.31
C ASP A 154 8.70 8.57 -16.09
N GLU A 155 9.22 7.70 -15.23
CA GLU A 155 10.64 7.73 -14.84
C GLU A 155 11.26 6.33 -14.91
N GLU A 156 12.52 6.25 -15.33
CA GLU A 156 13.30 5.00 -15.44
C GLU A 156 13.77 4.46 -14.07
N ARG A 157 12.87 4.49 -13.09
CA ARG A 157 13.08 4.00 -11.73
C ARG A 157 11.92 3.14 -11.28
N LEU A 158 12.14 2.41 -10.20
CA LEU A 158 11.05 1.84 -9.44
C LEU A 158 10.26 2.92 -8.70
N LEU A 159 9.00 2.63 -8.41
CA LEU A 159 8.23 3.30 -7.37
C LEU A 159 8.95 3.14 -6.04
N THR A 160 9.06 4.23 -5.32
CA THR A 160 9.56 4.34 -3.95
C THR A 160 8.65 3.58 -2.99
N VAL A 161 9.15 3.33 -1.77
CA VAL A 161 8.33 2.72 -0.70
C VAL A 161 7.09 3.56 -0.41
N ARG A 162 7.19 4.90 -0.44
CA ARG A 162 6.07 5.81 -0.17
C ARG A 162 5.02 5.75 -1.28
N GLU A 163 5.42 5.77 -2.54
CA GLU A 163 4.50 5.65 -3.67
C GLU A 163 3.75 4.30 -3.61
N LEU A 164 4.46 3.19 -3.37
CA LEU A 164 3.83 1.89 -3.18
C LEU A 164 2.89 1.85 -1.98
N ALA A 165 3.26 2.52 -0.88
CA ALA A 165 2.44 2.61 0.32
C ALA A 165 1.13 3.35 0.04
N ARG A 166 1.18 4.50 -0.65
CA ARG A 166 -0.03 5.24 -1.05
C ARG A 166 -0.92 4.46 -2.02
N ILE A 167 -0.32 3.78 -3.00
CA ILE A 167 -1.07 2.87 -3.89
C ILE A 167 -1.81 1.79 -3.07
N GLN A 168 -1.18 1.29 -2.00
CA GLN A 168 -1.80 0.37 -1.06
C GLN A 168 -2.65 1.03 0.01
N SER A 169 -2.97 2.33 -0.08
CA SER A 169 -3.79 3.11 0.87
C SER A 169 -3.21 3.27 2.29
N PHE A 170 -1.89 3.17 2.45
CA PHE A 170 -1.24 3.54 3.71
C PHE A 170 -1.26 5.06 3.91
N PRO A 171 -1.48 5.53 5.14
CA PRO A 171 -1.41 6.95 5.43
C PRO A 171 0.05 7.46 5.34
N ASP A 172 0.19 8.75 5.10
CA ASP A 172 1.50 9.38 4.95
C ASP A 172 2.34 9.39 6.21
N ASN A 173 1.73 9.30 7.39
CA ASN A 173 2.45 9.21 8.65
C ASN A 173 2.89 7.76 9.00
N TRP A 174 2.62 6.77 8.14
CA TRP A 174 3.06 5.39 8.36
C TRP A 174 4.55 5.22 8.07
N VAL A 175 5.33 4.81 9.08
CA VAL A 175 6.77 4.56 8.95
C VAL A 175 7.04 3.08 8.72
N PHE A 176 7.77 2.75 7.66
CA PHE A 176 8.29 1.39 7.43
C PHE A 176 9.71 1.26 7.97
N CYS A 177 9.99 0.17 8.68
CA CYS A 177 11.27 -0.05 9.36
C CYS A 177 12.18 -0.99 8.58
N GLY A 178 13.47 -1.01 8.93
CA GLY A 178 14.47 -1.90 8.33
C GLY A 178 15.05 -1.38 7.01
N GLY A 179 15.83 -2.23 6.34
CA GLY A 179 16.48 -1.89 5.08
C GLY A 179 15.49 -1.75 3.92
N ILE A 180 15.88 -1.06 2.85
CA ILE A 180 14.99 -0.74 1.73
C ILE A 180 14.23 -1.96 1.15
N GLN A 181 14.92 -3.10 0.99
CA GLN A 181 14.29 -4.33 0.49
C GLN A 181 13.25 -4.91 1.47
N GLU A 182 13.45 -4.72 2.77
CA GLU A 182 12.52 -5.15 3.81
C GLU A 182 11.29 -4.25 3.85
N GLN A 183 11.46 -2.96 3.57
CA GLN A 183 10.36 -2.01 3.43
C GLN A 183 9.49 -2.33 2.21
N TYR A 184 10.10 -2.57 1.03
CA TYR A 184 9.37 -3.07 -0.16
C TYR A 184 8.58 -4.34 0.17
N ARG A 185 9.19 -5.27 0.91
CA ARG A 185 8.55 -6.53 1.33
C ARG A 185 7.37 -6.28 2.28
N GLN A 186 7.51 -5.36 3.23
CA GLN A 186 6.44 -4.98 4.16
C GLN A 186 5.23 -4.43 3.40
N VAL A 187 5.46 -3.52 2.45
CA VAL A 187 4.38 -2.99 1.61
C VAL A 187 3.77 -4.12 0.77
N GLY A 188 4.56 -4.86 -0.03
CA GLY A 188 4.05 -5.90 -0.92
C GLY A 188 3.30 -7.05 -0.24
N ASN A 189 3.63 -7.36 1.03
CA ASN A 189 2.94 -8.39 1.82
C ASN A 189 1.72 -7.90 2.57
N ALA A 190 1.51 -6.58 2.66
CA ALA A 190 0.43 -6.02 3.44
C ALA A 190 -0.95 -6.35 2.83
N VAL A 191 -1.95 -6.27 3.71
CA VAL A 191 -3.33 -6.03 3.29
C VAL A 191 -3.52 -4.51 3.23
N PRO A 192 -4.03 -3.95 2.12
CA PRO A 192 -4.30 -2.52 2.02
C PRO A 192 -5.17 -2.02 3.19
N PRO A 193 -4.80 -0.92 3.89
CA PRO A 193 -5.56 -0.46 5.05
C PRO A 193 -7.04 -0.18 4.80
N LEU A 194 -7.44 0.36 3.64
CA LEU A 194 -8.86 0.57 3.33
C LEU A 194 -9.65 -0.74 3.17
N LEU A 195 -9.06 -1.76 2.54
CA LEU A 195 -9.69 -3.09 2.46
C LEU A 195 -9.81 -3.72 3.85
N ALA A 196 -8.76 -3.64 4.67
CA ALA A 196 -8.77 -4.14 6.03
C ALA A 196 -9.82 -3.42 6.89
N TYR A 197 -9.96 -2.10 6.72
CA TYR A 197 -10.96 -1.29 7.39
C TYR A 197 -12.39 -1.72 7.03
N ALA A 198 -12.68 -1.93 5.74
CA ALA A 198 -14.00 -2.39 5.28
C ALA A 198 -14.37 -3.75 5.90
N VAL A 199 -13.43 -4.70 5.91
CA VAL A 199 -13.61 -6.01 6.58
C VAL A 199 -13.84 -5.84 8.08
N ALA A 200 -13.06 -4.97 8.75
CA ALA A 200 -13.18 -4.73 10.18
C ALA A 200 -14.53 -4.09 10.55
N GLN A 201 -15.04 -3.14 9.75
CA GLN A 201 -16.37 -2.56 9.95
C GLN A 201 -17.47 -3.61 9.85
N MET A 202 -17.42 -4.46 8.84
CA MET A 202 -18.40 -5.55 8.69
C MET A 202 -18.38 -6.52 9.88
N ILE A 203 -17.19 -6.86 10.39
CA ILE A 203 -17.06 -7.71 11.59
C ILE A 203 -17.62 -6.99 12.82
N ARG A 204 -17.32 -5.70 12.99
CA ARG A 204 -17.85 -4.88 14.08
C ARG A 204 -19.38 -4.83 14.06
N ASP A 205 -19.97 -4.60 12.90
CA ASP A 205 -21.42 -4.44 12.77
C ASP A 205 -22.16 -5.74 13.11
N ALA A 206 -21.67 -6.89 12.62
CA ALA A 206 -22.21 -8.19 13.04
C ALA A 206 -21.99 -8.49 14.53
N ALA A 207 -20.86 -8.06 15.11
CA ALA A 207 -20.63 -8.20 16.54
C ALA A 207 -21.59 -7.34 17.37
N LEU A 208 -22.00 -6.17 16.88
CA LEU A 208 -22.99 -5.30 17.54
C LEU A 208 -24.43 -5.85 17.43
N GLU A 209 -24.74 -6.61 16.37
CA GLU A 209 -26.02 -7.34 16.28
C GLU A 209 -26.11 -8.43 17.35
N ASP A 210 -25.04 -9.20 17.52
CA ASP A 210 -24.97 -10.27 18.52
C ASP A 210 -24.81 -9.71 19.96
N TYR A 211 -24.18 -8.53 20.10
CA TYR A 211 -23.89 -7.88 21.37
C TYR A 211 -24.08 -6.35 21.33
N PRO A 212 -25.31 -5.84 21.49
CA PRO A 212 -25.61 -4.41 21.35
C PRO A 212 -24.90 -3.49 22.35
N ASP A 213 -24.49 -4.01 23.50
CA ASP A 213 -23.84 -3.26 24.57
C ASP A 213 -22.31 -3.13 24.42
N LEU A 214 -21.73 -3.74 23.38
CA LEU A 214 -20.28 -3.68 23.13
C LEU A 214 -19.85 -2.24 22.79
N ARG A 215 -18.80 -1.76 23.47
CA ARG A 215 -18.21 -0.43 23.24
C ARG A 215 -16.82 -0.59 22.64
N PHE A 216 -16.51 0.20 21.61
CA PHE A 216 -15.24 0.23 20.88
C PHE A 216 -14.54 1.58 21.04
#